data_AF-A3IZ33-F1
#
_entry.id   AF-A3IZ33-F1
#
_cell.length_a   1.000
_cell.length_b   1.000
_cell.length_c   1.000
_cell.angle_alpha   90.00
_cell.angle_beta   90.00
_cell.angle_gamma   90.00
#
_symmetry.space_group_name_H-M   'P 1'
#
loop_
_entity.id
_entity.type
_entity.pdbx_description
1 polymer ?
#
loop_
_entity_poly.entity_id
_entity_poly.type
_entity_poly.pdbx_seq_one_letter_code
_entity_poly.pdbx_strand_id
1 'polypeptide(L)'
;MSLVYLEYTNRRNHLDSELSFLFKDTNLLSSLEQQKFYALMNHIDNCIKHYNVNDIEESDILAKIYQKALKTITKRPIYNPYGWVKKAVTWDVKDIGRKSWGKEPIEYNDELGETLLHSTETDAYTLIQMKKLIDLIFESLSDLDAEILVLKLVENQTWKKIHDNLVETHSYSLSYDAFRKHYRRLIKRIKENDTFQSIYQSLF
;
A
#
# COMPACT_ATOMS: atom_id res chain seq x y z
N MET A 1 30.97 -17.31 -9.99
CA MET A 1 29.61 -17.00 -9.48
C MET A 1 29.06 -15.90 -10.39
N SER A 2 28.00 -16.14 -11.17
CA SER A 2 27.56 -15.16 -12.18
C SER A 2 26.86 -13.95 -11.51
N LEU A 3 27.01 -12.75 -12.10
CA LEU A 3 26.38 -11.51 -11.62
C LEU A 3 24.86 -11.66 -11.41
N VAL A 4 24.21 -12.46 -12.26
CA VAL A 4 22.77 -12.79 -12.20
C VAL A 4 22.40 -13.52 -10.90
N TYR A 5 23.26 -14.43 -10.42
CA TYR A 5 23.01 -15.17 -9.18
C TYR A 5 23.13 -14.28 -7.94
N LEU A 6 24.09 -13.36 -7.95
CA LEU A 6 24.29 -12.38 -6.88
C LEU A 6 23.08 -11.43 -6.79
N GLU A 7 22.60 -10.97 -7.94
CA GLU A 7 21.45 -10.07 -8.03
C GLU A 7 20.16 -10.73 -7.54
N TYR A 8 19.89 -11.96 -7.95
CA TYR A 8 18.74 -12.73 -7.44
C TYR A 8 18.80 -12.91 -5.91
N THR A 9 19.97 -13.28 -5.39
CA THR A 9 20.18 -13.50 -3.95
C THR A 9 19.91 -12.21 -3.17
N ASN A 10 20.40 -11.07 -3.66
CA ASN A 10 20.15 -9.77 -3.04
C ASN A 10 18.66 -9.40 -3.04
N ARG A 11 17.96 -9.62 -4.15
CA ARG A 11 16.52 -9.35 -4.24
C ARG A 11 15.72 -10.23 -3.28
N ARG A 12 16.04 -11.52 -3.21
CA ARG A 12 15.38 -12.44 -2.26
C ARG A 12 15.63 -12.03 -0.81
N ASN A 13 16.87 -11.67 -0.47
CA ASN A 13 17.20 -11.20 0.87
C ASN A 13 16.42 -9.94 1.26
N HIS A 14 16.20 -9.01 0.31
CA HIS A 14 15.35 -7.83 0.52
C HIS A 14 13.88 -8.18 0.75
N LEU A 15 13.33 -9.13 -0.02
CA LEU A 15 11.97 -9.62 0.18
C LEU A 15 11.83 -10.26 1.57
N ASP A 16 12.78 -11.12 1.93
CA ASP A 16 12.78 -11.86 3.18
C ASP A 16 12.98 -10.91 4.38
N SER A 17 13.81 -9.87 4.28
CA SER A 17 13.97 -8.90 5.36
C SER A 17 12.66 -8.14 5.62
N GLU A 18 12.03 -7.61 4.56
CA GLU A 18 10.84 -6.79 4.64
C GLU A 18 9.58 -7.58 5.03
N LEU A 19 9.50 -8.86 4.66
CA LEU A 19 8.34 -9.71 4.91
C LEU A 19 8.57 -10.80 5.96
N SER A 20 9.75 -10.85 6.58
CA SER A 20 10.05 -11.87 7.62
C SER A 20 9.01 -11.91 8.73
N PHE A 21 8.41 -10.77 9.06
CA PHE A 21 7.38 -10.66 10.09
C PHE A 21 6.11 -11.48 9.79
N LEU A 22 5.85 -11.87 8.54
CA LEU A 22 4.69 -12.68 8.16
C LEU A 22 4.72 -14.10 8.74
N PHE A 23 5.93 -14.61 9.03
CA PHE A 23 6.14 -16.01 9.43
C PHE A 23 6.78 -16.14 10.81
N LYS A 24 7.05 -15.03 11.48
CA LYS A 24 7.53 -15.03 12.87
C LYS A 24 6.36 -15.26 13.81
N ASP A 25 6.64 -15.85 14.97
CA ASP A 25 5.71 -15.82 16.09
C ASP A 25 5.39 -14.35 16.43
N THR A 26 4.10 -14.04 16.54
CA THR A 26 3.59 -12.70 16.85
C THR A 26 4.20 -12.12 18.14
N ASN A 27 4.57 -12.97 19.10
CA ASN A 27 5.21 -12.56 20.35
C ASN A 27 6.68 -12.12 20.17
N LEU A 28 7.29 -12.48 19.04
CA LEU A 28 8.68 -12.15 18.70
C LEU A 28 8.79 -10.96 17.75
N LEU A 29 7.66 -10.36 17.36
CA LEU A 29 7.62 -9.19 16.50
C LEU A 29 7.90 -7.91 17.29
N SER A 30 8.69 -7.00 16.72
CA SER A 30 8.79 -5.62 17.22
C SER A 30 7.44 -4.89 17.09
N SER A 31 7.24 -3.80 17.84
CA SER A 31 5.97 -3.04 17.81
C SER A 31 5.57 -2.58 16.39
N LEU A 32 6.55 -2.20 15.56
CA LEU A 32 6.31 -1.81 14.16
C LEU A 32 5.90 -3.02 13.30
N GLU A 33 6.57 -4.15 13.47
CA GLU A 33 6.22 -5.40 12.76
C GLU A 33 4.83 -5.90 13.17
N GLN A 34 4.46 -5.81 14.45
CA GLN A 34 3.12 -6.13 14.94
C GLN A 34 2.06 -5.22 14.28
N GLN A 35 2.31 -3.92 14.20
CA GLN A 35 1.42 -2.98 13.51
C GLN A 35 1.26 -3.33 12.03
N LYS A 36 2.36 -3.64 11.33
CA LYS A 36 2.34 -4.09 9.93
C LYS A 36 1.54 -5.38 9.78
N PHE A 37 1.78 -6.37 10.65
CA PHE A 37 1.08 -7.64 10.67
C PHE A 37 -0.42 -7.47 10.85
N TYR A 38 -0.86 -6.80 11.91
CA TYR A 38 -2.28 -6.56 12.16
C TYR A 38 -2.95 -5.73 11.06
N ALA A 39 -2.25 -4.74 10.50
CA ALA A 39 -2.78 -3.97 9.38
C ALA A 39 -2.98 -4.82 8.12
N LEU A 40 -2.11 -5.80 7.88
CA LEU A 40 -2.23 -6.73 6.75
C LEU A 40 -3.33 -7.77 6.98
N MET A 41 -3.42 -8.36 8.17
CA MET A 41 -4.50 -9.30 8.52
C MET A 41 -5.87 -8.63 8.40
N ASN A 42 -6.03 -7.43 9.00
CA ASN A 42 -7.25 -6.64 8.83
C ASN A 42 -7.56 -6.31 7.36
N HIS A 43 -6.53 -6.11 6.53
CA HIS A 43 -6.73 -5.88 5.09
C HIS A 43 -7.26 -7.15 4.40
N ILE A 44 -6.73 -8.32 4.73
CA ILE A 44 -7.19 -9.62 4.20
C ILE A 44 -8.64 -9.86 4.60
N ASP A 45 -8.98 -9.76 5.90
CA ASP A 45 -10.36 -9.92 6.40
C ASP A 45 -11.35 -9.04 5.65
N ASN A 46 -10.98 -7.77 5.47
CA ASN A 46 -11.82 -6.81 4.75
C ASN A 46 -12.01 -7.21 3.28
N CYS A 47 -10.97 -7.72 2.63
CA CYS A 47 -11.09 -8.25 1.27
C CYS A 47 -12.00 -9.48 1.22
N ILE A 48 -11.82 -10.45 2.12
CA ILE A 48 -12.62 -11.69 2.16
C ILE A 48 -14.10 -11.34 2.33
N LYS A 49 -14.42 -10.49 3.31
CA LYS A 49 -15.79 -9.99 3.57
C LYS A 49 -16.35 -9.23 2.37
N HIS A 50 -15.55 -8.34 1.77
CA HIS A 50 -16.01 -7.50 0.66
C HIS A 50 -16.34 -8.32 -0.60
N TYR A 51 -15.57 -9.38 -0.87
CA TYR A 51 -15.77 -10.25 -2.04
C TYR A 51 -16.57 -11.52 -1.74
N ASN A 52 -17.17 -11.62 -0.55
CA ASN A 52 -17.99 -12.74 -0.10
C ASN A 52 -17.32 -14.11 -0.33
N VAL A 53 -16.03 -14.18 -0.01
CA VAL A 53 -15.25 -15.41 -0.10
C VAL A 53 -15.46 -16.20 1.17
N ASN A 54 -15.94 -17.44 1.04
CA ASN A 54 -16.10 -18.37 2.15
C ASN A 54 -14.99 -19.43 2.12
N ASP A 55 -14.76 -20.07 3.28
CA ASP A 55 -13.92 -21.28 3.41
C ASP A 55 -12.45 -21.12 3.01
N ILE A 56 -11.85 -19.95 3.28
CA ILE A 56 -10.42 -19.69 3.11
C ILE A 56 -9.86 -19.03 4.36
N GLU A 57 -8.74 -19.56 4.85
CA GLU A 57 -7.97 -18.95 5.93
C GLU A 57 -7.06 -17.82 5.41
N GLU A 58 -6.86 -16.79 6.23
CA GLU A 58 -5.98 -15.67 5.90
C GLU A 58 -4.52 -16.11 5.72
N SER A 59 -4.11 -17.14 6.48
CA SER A 59 -2.80 -17.81 6.41
C SER A 59 -2.52 -18.40 5.03
N ASP A 60 -3.51 -19.06 4.41
CA ASP A 60 -3.41 -19.65 3.08
C ASP A 60 -3.23 -18.59 1.99
N ILE A 61 -3.97 -17.48 2.11
CA ILE A 61 -3.81 -16.33 1.22
C ILE A 61 -2.38 -15.80 1.33
N LEU A 62 -1.88 -15.58 2.55
CA LEU A 62 -0.51 -15.08 2.77
C LEU A 62 0.56 -16.03 2.20
N ALA A 63 0.46 -17.32 2.46
CA ALA A 63 1.39 -18.32 1.95
C ALA A 63 1.42 -18.33 0.41
N LYS A 64 0.25 -18.30 -0.23
CA LYS A 64 0.11 -18.25 -1.68
C LYS A 64 0.69 -16.96 -2.27
N ILE A 65 0.40 -15.81 -1.67
CA ILE A 65 0.92 -14.51 -2.13
C ILE A 65 2.44 -14.43 -1.96
N TYR A 66 2.99 -14.94 -0.86
CA TYR A 66 4.45 -14.97 -0.66
C TYR A 66 5.14 -15.90 -1.67
N GLN A 67 4.58 -17.08 -1.96
CA GLN A 67 5.07 -17.93 -3.05
C GLN A 67 5.02 -17.22 -4.41
N LYS A 68 3.96 -16.43 -4.67
CA LYS A 68 3.87 -15.60 -5.88
C LYS A 68 4.98 -14.55 -5.90
N ALA A 69 5.26 -13.87 -4.79
CA ALA A 69 6.35 -12.91 -4.68
C ALA A 69 7.72 -13.55 -4.99
N LEU A 70 7.99 -14.76 -4.48
CA LEU A 70 9.22 -15.51 -4.78
C LEU A 70 9.37 -15.85 -6.27
N LYS A 71 8.26 -16.14 -6.97
CA LYS A 71 8.27 -16.37 -8.43
C LYS A 71 8.37 -15.06 -9.23
N THR A 72 7.81 -13.97 -8.73
CA THR A 72 7.92 -12.66 -9.36
C THR A 72 9.35 -12.14 -9.26
N ILE A 73 10.00 -12.32 -8.10
CA ILE A 73 11.33 -11.75 -7.85
C ILE A 73 12.46 -12.37 -8.69
N THR A 74 12.27 -13.62 -9.14
CA THR A 74 13.18 -14.25 -10.13
C THR A 74 13.14 -13.57 -11.48
N LYS A 75 12.00 -12.96 -11.83
CA LYS A 75 11.79 -12.30 -13.13
C LYS A 75 12.04 -10.80 -13.04
N ARG A 76 11.58 -10.14 -11.98
CA ARG A 76 11.59 -8.68 -11.82
C ARG A 76 11.74 -8.27 -10.35
N PRO A 77 12.43 -7.16 -10.02
CA PRO A 77 12.56 -6.70 -8.64
C PRO A 77 11.21 -6.29 -8.02
N ILE A 78 11.07 -6.48 -6.70
CA ILE A 78 9.94 -5.99 -5.90
C ILE A 78 10.46 -4.96 -4.91
N TYR A 79 10.25 -3.67 -5.17
CA TYR A 79 10.85 -2.59 -4.38
C TYR A 79 10.12 -2.29 -3.07
N ASN A 80 8.78 -2.37 -3.08
CA ASN A 80 7.95 -2.28 -1.89
C ASN A 80 7.22 -3.62 -1.63
N PRO A 81 7.89 -4.60 -1.00
CA PRO A 81 7.30 -5.90 -0.69
C PRO A 81 5.96 -5.82 0.03
N TYR A 82 5.85 -4.98 1.05
CA TYR A 82 4.63 -4.85 1.85
C TYR A 82 3.45 -4.31 1.03
N GLY A 83 3.67 -3.24 0.25
CA GLY A 83 2.67 -2.68 -0.64
C GLY A 83 2.26 -3.65 -1.75
N TRP A 84 3.23 -4.39 -2.29
CA TRP A 84 2.98 -5.43 -3.29
C TRP A 84 2.10 -6.54 -2.74
N VAL A 85 2.39 -7.05 -1.53
CA VAL A 85 1.58 -8.08 -0.87
C VAL A 85 0.13 -7.61 -0.68
N LYS A 86 -0.11 -6.40 -0.18
CA LYS A 86 -1.48 -5.86 -0.02
C LYS A 86 -2.26 -5.83 -1.34
N LYS A 87 -1.61 -5.42 -2.43
CA LYS A 87 -2.23 -5.40 -3.76
C LYS A 87 -2.50 -6.82 -4.26
N ALA A 88 -1.52 -7.70 -4.13
CA ALA A 88 -1.64 -9.09 -4.56
C ALA A 88 -2.76 -9.84 -3.82
N VAL A 89 -2.88 -9.65 -2.49
CA VAL A 89 -4.01 -10.13 -1.67
C VAL A 89 -5.34 -9.65 -2.25
N THR A 90 -5.46 -8.35 -2.52
CA THR A 90 -6.72 -7.76 -3.01
C THR A 90 -7.17 -8.42 -4.32
N TRP A 91 -6.23 -8.66 -5.24
CA TRP A 91 -6.52 -9.31 -6.51
C TRP A 91 -6.84 -10.79 -6.36
N ASP A 92 -6.09 -11.51 -5.53
CA ASP A 92 -6.27 -12.94 -5.36
C ASP A 92 -7.63 -13.25 -4.70
N VAL A 93 -7.98 -12.52 -3.63
CA VAL A 93 -9.30 -12.64 -2.99
C VAL A 93 -10.43 -12.25 -3.94
N LYS A 94 -10.24 -11.21 -4.74
CA LYS A 94 -11.22 -10.81 -5.78
C LYS A 94 -11.41 -11.91 -6.83
N ASP A 95 -10.33 -12.55 -7.28
CA ASP A 95 -10.39 -13.65 -8.26
C ASP A 95 -11.11 -14.88 -7.70
N ILE A 96 -10.82 -15.23 -6.44
CA ILE A 96 -11.50 -16.31 -5.72
C ILE A 96 -13.00 -16.01 -5.61
N GLY A 97 -13.39 -14.81 -5.17
CA GLY A 97 -14.79 -14.41 -5.08
C GLY A 97 -15.50 -14.50 -6.42
N ARG A 98 -14.85 -14.05 -7.50
CA ARG A 98 -15.41 -14.16 -8.86
C ARG A 98 -15.60 -15.61 -9.32
N LYS A 99 -14.64 -16.49 -9.07
CA LYS A 99 -14.76 -17.93 -9.37
C LYS A 99 -15.94 -18.56 -8.63
N SER A 100 -16.12 -18.22 -7.35
CA SER A 100 -17.26 -18.70 -6.56
C SER A 100 -18.61 -18.23 -7.13
N TRP A 101 -18.64 -17.10 -7.84
CA TRP A 101 -19.83 -16.56 -8.52
C TRP A 101 -19.98 -17.00 -9.97
N GLY A 102 -19.19 -17.97 -10.45
CA GLY A 102 -19.22 -18.45 -11.83
C GLY A 102 -18.78 -17.41 -12.87
N LYS A 103 -18.05 -16.36 -12.46
CA LYS A 103 -17.49 -15.36 -13.36
C LYS A 103 -16.10 -15.79 -13.82
N GLU A 104 -15.74 -15.43 -15.04
CA GLU A 104 -14.40 -15.72 -15.54
C GLU A 104 -13.32 -15.10 -14.63
N PRO A 105 -12.20 -15.84 -14.43
CA PRO A 105 -11.07 -15.34 -13.69
C PRO A 105 -10.61 -14.00 -14.25
N ILE A 106 -10.13 -13.13 -13.37
CA ILE A 106 -9.42 -11.95 -13.85
C ILE A 106 -8.09 -12.46 -14.36
N GLU A 107 -7.83 -12.35 -15.65
CA GLU A 107 -6.50 -12.53 -16.18
C GLU A 107 -5.62 -11.51 -15.45
N TYR A 108 -4.77 -12.02 -14.56
CA TYR A 108 -3.88 -11.20 -13.77
C TYR A 108 -2.82 -10.67 -14.73
N ASN A 109 -3.14 -9.57 -15.40
CA ASN A 109 -2.18 -8.87 -16.21
C ASN A 109 -1.17 -8.25 -15.24
N ASP A 110 0.01 -8.88 -15.17
CA ASP A 110 1.08 -8.51 -14.24
C ASP A 110 1.44 -7.03 -14.42
N GLU A 111 1.12 -6.40 -15.56
CA GLU A 111 1.24 -4.96 -15.85
C GLU A 111 0.68 -4.02 -14.77
N LEU A 112 -0.38 -4.40 -14.04
CA LEU A 112 -0.87 -3.59 -12.92
C LEU A 112 -0.14 -3.92 -11.61
N GLY A 113 0.41 -5.12 -11.44
CA GLY A 113 1.44 -5.38 -10.43
C GLY A 113 2.73 -4.60 -10.76
N GLU A 114 3.03 -4.46 -12.04
CA GLU A 114 4.20 -3.78 -12.62
C GLU A 114 4.21 -2.29 -12.28
N THR A 115 3.07 -1.60 -12.24
CA THR A 115 3.02 -0.21 -11.73
C THR A 115 3.44 -0.03 -10.26
N LEU A 116 3.54 -1.11 -9.45
CA LEU A 116 4.18 -1.09 -8.12
C LEU A 116 5.53 -1.82 -8.07
N LEU A 117 5.86 -2.63 -9.09
CA LEU A 117 7.18 -3.24 -9.29
C LEU A 117 8.15 -2.28 -10.00
N HIS A 118 7.65 -1.19 -10.54
CA HIS A 118 8.43 -0.09 -11.10
C HIS A 118 8.50 1.04 -10.08
N SER A 119 9.43 0.93 -9.13
CA SER A 119 10.32 2.07 -9.03
C SER A 119 11.40 1.78 -10.06
N THR A 120 11.40 2.49 -11.17
CA THR A 120 12.68 2.89 -11.76
C THR A 120 13.61 3.22 -10.59
N GLU A 121 14.83 2.68 -10.56
CA GLU A 121 15.84 3.09 -9.57
C GLU A 121 15.67 4.59 -9.39
N THR A 122 15.07 4.98 -8.27
CA THR A 122 14.65 6.37 -8.12
C THR A 122 15.96 7.03 -7.81
N ASP A 123 16.63 7.51 -8.85
CA ASP A 123 17.94 8.10 -8.69
C ASP A 123 17.82 9.24 -7.68
N ALA A 124 18.94 9.61 -7.05
CA ALA A 124 18.92 10.64 -6.03
C ALA A 124 18.24 11.94 -6.52
N TYR A 125 18.29 12.21 -7.82
CA TYR A 125 17.68 13.37 -8.45
C TYR A 125 16.14 13.27 -8.51
N THR A 126 15.61 12.12 -8.85
CA THR A 126 14.18 11.79 -8.87
C THR A 126 13.62 11.82 -7.45
N LEU A 127 14.37 11.31 -6.46
CA LEU A 127 13.99 11.43 -5.03
C LEU A 127 13.95 12.89 -4.57
N ILE A 128 14.93 13.71 -4.98
CA ILE A 128 14.93 15.16 -4.68
C ILE A 128 13.74 15.86 -5.33
N GLN A 129 13.40 15.52 -6.58
CA GLN A 129 12.25 16.12 -7.25
C GLN A 129 10.91 15.62 -6.67
N MET A 130 10.79 14.35 -6.28
CA MET A 130 9.64 13.83 -5.55
C MET A 130 9.48 14.53 -4.20
N LYS A 131 10.58 14.79 -3.48
CA LYS A 131 10.55 15.57 -2.25
C LYS A 131 10.05 16.99 -2.50
N LYS A 132 10.56 17.68 -3.53
CA LYS A 132 10.06 19.01 -3.92
C LYS A 132 8.58 19.00 -4.27
N LEU A 133 8.11 17.97 -4.97
CA LEU A 133 6.68 17.81 -5.28
C LEU A 133 5.85 17.63 -4.00
N ILE A 134 6.33 16.83 -3.05
CA ILE A 134 5.68 16.66 -1.75
C ILE A 134 5.64 17.99 -0.99
N ASP A 135 6.76 18.70 -0.90
CA ASP A 135 6.86 20.00 -0.23
C ASP A 135 5.88 21.01 -0.84
N LEU A 136 5.82 21.12 -2.18
CA LEU A 136 4.87 21.98 -2.90
C LEU A 136 3.41 21.59 -2.65
N ILE A 137 3.11 20.30 -2.57
CA ILE A 137 1.77 19.83 -2.21
C ILE A 137 1.45 20.34 -0.80
N PHE A 138 2.32 20.12 0.18
CA PHE A 138 2.08 20.55 1.56
C PHE A 138 1.96 22.06 1.71
N GLU A 139 2.78 22.85 1.00
CA GLU A 139 2.69 24.32 0.98
C GLU A 139 1.37 24.84 0.42
N SER A 140 0.71 24.08 -0.45
CA SER A 140 -0.59 24.44 -1.03
C SER A 140 -1.80 24.11 -0.14
N LEU A 141 -1.58 23.36 0.94
CA LEU A 141 -2.64 22.91 1.84
C LEU A 141 -2.84 23.85 3.01
N SER A 142 -4.05 23.84 3.55
CA SER A 142 -4.27 24.41 4.88
C SER A 142 -3.59 23.55 5.94
N ASP A 143 -3.22 24.14 7.08
CA ASP A 143 -2.60 23.42 8.21
C ASP A 143 -3.41 22.18 8.60
N LEU A 144 -4.74 22.30 8.62
CA LEU A 144 -5.66 21.20 8.89
C LEU A 144 -5.60 20.10 7.82
N ASP A 145 -5.58 20.47 6.53
CA ASP A 145 -5.50 19.50 5.43
C ASP A 145 -4.14 18.78 5.43
N ALA A 146 -3.06 19.50 5.75
CA ALA A 146 -1.72 18.96 5.92
C ALA A 146 -1.68 17.96 7.08
N GLU A 147 -2.22 18.31 8.25
CA GLU A 147 -2.29 17.44 9.42
C GLU A 147 -3.08 16.16 9.11
N ILE A 148 -4.24 16.27 8.44
CA ILE A 148 -5.04 15.11 8.01
C ILE A 148 -4.20 14.17 7.12
N LEU A 149 -3.41 14.71 6.19
CA LEU A 149 -2.55 13.90 5.33
C LEU A 149 -1.42 13.23 6.13
N VAL A 150 -0.77 13.93 7.05
CA VAL A 150 0.32 13.37 7.88
C VAL A 150 -0.22 12.23 8.74
N LEU A 151 -1.28 12.48 9.51
CA LEU A 151 -1.90 11.47 10.37
C LEU A 151 -2.35 10.24 9.56
N LYS A 152 -2.78 10.46 8.30
CA LYS A 152 -3.24 9.37 7.47
C LYS A 152 -2.13 8.58 6.76
N LEU A 153 -1.21 9.29 6.11
CA LEU A 153 -0.25 8.70 5.17
C LEU A 153 1.08 8.38 5.83
N VAL A 154 1.50 9.17 6.83
CA VAL A 154 2.76 8.98 7.56
C VAL A 154 2.53 8.12 8.79
N GLU A 155 1.55 8.48 9.62
CA GLU A 155 1.27 7.76 10.87
C GLU A 155 0.29 6.59 10.71
N ASN A 156 -0.28 6.43 9.52
CA ASN A 156 -1.20 5.34 9.17
C ASN A 156 -2.42 5.21 10.12
N GLN A 157 -2.90 6.32 10.68
CA GLN A 157 -4.05 6.30 11.57
C GLN A 157 -5.35 5.94 10.82
N THR A 158 -6.32 5.38 11.57
CA THR A 158 -7.65 5.10 11.02
C THR A 158 -8.46 6.38 10.89
N TRP A 159 -9.39 6.43 9.93
CA TRP A 159 -10.23 7.62 9.71
C TRP A 159 -10.97 8.07 10.96
N LYS A 160 -11.43 7.11 11.76
CA LYS A 160 -12.16 7.39 12.99
C LYS A 160 -11.24 8.04 14.01
N LYS A 161 -10.04 7.50 14.21
CA LYS A 161 -9.05 8.07 15.13
C LYS A 161 -8.61 9.48 14.73
N ILE A 162 -8.42 9.72 13.43
CA ILE A 162 -8.08 11.07 12.92
C ILE A 162 -9.22 12.05 13.19
N HIS A 163 -10.46 11.65 12.87
CA HIS A 163 -11.63 12.47 13.11
C HIS A 163 -11.79 12.81 14.60
N ASP A 164 -11.79 11.80 15.47
CA ASP A 164 -11.92 11.97 16.92
C ASP A 164 -10.82 12.91 17.47
N ASN A 165 -9.56 12.73 17.04
CA ASN A 165 -8.44 13.58 17.45
C ASN A 165 -8.66 15.04 17.05
N LEU A 166 -9.11 15.31 15.82
CA LEU A 166 -9.40 16.66 15.34
C LEU A 166 -10.57 17.32 16.08
N VAL A 167 -11.60 16.54 16.44
CA VAL A 167 -12.70 17.05 17.27
C VAL A 167 -12.18 17.51 18.63
N GLU A 168 -11.31 16.72 19.25
CA GLU A 168 -10.74 17.00 20.58
C GLU A 168 -9.73 18.16 20.59
N THR A 169 -8.84 18.23 19.60
CA THR A 169 -7.73 19.21 19.58
C THR A 169 -8.07 20.52 18.87
N HIS A 170 -8.91 20.50 17.84
CA HIS A 170 -9.12 21.65 16.95
C HIS A 170 -10.55 22.19 16.95
N SER A 171 -11.41 21.74 17.90
CA SER A 171 -12.85 22.05 17.89
C SER A 171 -13.50 21.73 16.54
N TYR A 172 -13.01 20.69 15.86
CA TYR A 172 -13.44 20.33 14.52
C TYR A 172 -14.91 19.89 14.55
N SER A 173 -15.77 20.61 13.82
CA SER A 173 -17.22 20.48 13.92
C SER A 173 -17.85 19.58 12.86
N LEU A 174 -17.07 19.11 11.88
CA LEU A 174 -17.60 18.27 10.81
C LEU A 174 -17.93 16.88 11.33
N SER A 175 -19.09 16.34 10.89
CA SER A 175 -19.44 14.95 11.16
C SER A 175 -18.46 13.99 10.47
N TYR A 176 -18.36 12.76 10.98
CA TYR A 176 -17.47 11.74 10.42
C TYR A 176 -17.66 11.52 8.90
N ASP A 177 -18.90 11.52 8.42
CA ASP A 177 -19.20 11.40 6.99
C ASP A 177 -18.78 12.63 6.18
N ALA A 178 -18.95 13.83 6.75
CA ALA A 178 -18.48 15.07 6.14
C ALA A 178 -16.95 15.11 6.08
N PHE A 179 -16.26 14.67 7.13
CA PHE A 179 -14.81 14.49 7.16
C PHE A 179 -14.32 13.53 6.07
N ARG A 180 -14.98 12.37 5.92
CA ARG A 180 -14.60 11.40 4.87
C ARG A 180 -14.80 11.95 3.46
N LYS A 181 -15.87 12.72 3.24
CA LYS A 181 -16.12 13.44 1.97
C LYS A 181 -15.07 14.53 1.74
N HIS A 182 -14.71 15.28 2.78
CA HIS A 182 -13.68 16.31 2.75
C HIS A 182 -12.34 15.73 2.33
N TYR A 183 -11.88 14.65 2.97
CA TYR A 183 -10.64 13.97 2.59
C TYR A 183 -10.65 13.49 1.13
N ARG A 184 -11.75 12.89 0.66
CA ARG A 184 -11.87 12.46 -0.74
C ARG A 184 -11.73 13.63 -1.71
N ARG A 185 -12.34 14.79 -1.39
CA ARG A 185 -12.21 16.01 -2.18
C ARG A 185 -10.80 16.58 -2.14
N LEU A 186 -10.13 16.53 -0.98
CA LEU A 186 -8.73 16.90 -0.83
C LEU A 186 -7.84 16.07 -1.77
N ILE A 187 -7.92 14.74 -1.69
CA ILE A 187 -7.12 13.85 -2.56
C ILE A 187 -7.46 14.07 -4.04
N LYS A 188 -8.74 14.26 -4.37
CA LYS A 188 -9.16 14.57 -5.74
C LYS A 188 -8.49 15.86 -6.24
N ARG A 189 -8.50 16.91 -5.42
CA ARG A 189 -7.87 18.21 -5.73
C ARG A 189 -6.37 18.09 -5.97
N ILE A 190 -5.67 17.32 -5.14
CA ILE A 190 -4.23 17.07 -5.32
C ILE A 190 -3.98 16.32 -6.64
N LYS A 191 -4.78 15.29 -6.92
CA LYS A 191 -4.65 14.49 -8.14
C LYS A 191 -5.00 15.25 -9.41
N GLU A 192 -5.96 16.16 -9.36
CA GLU A 192 -6.42 16.92 -10.52
C GLU A 192 -5.72 18.27 -10.67
N ASN A 193 -4.73 18.56 -9.83
CA ASN A 193 -3.94 19.78 -9.96
C ASN A 193 -2.97 19.66 -11.15
N ASP A 194 -3.16 20.51 -12.17
CA ASP A 194 -2.37 20.49 -13.40
C ASP A 194 -0.87 20.66 -13.16
N THR A 195 -0.47 21.49 -12.18
CA THR A 195 0.93 21.69 -11.82
C THR A 195 1.53 20.44 -11.20
N PHE A 196 0.83 19.78 -10.28
CA PHE A 196 1.30 18.54 -9.67
C PHE A 196 1.33 17.39 -10.66
N GLN A 197 0.34 17.31 -11.55
CA GLN A 197 0.31 16.31 -12.63
C GLN A 197 1.47 16.51 -13.60
N SER A 198 1.74 17.75 -14.03
CA SER A 198 2.85 18.05 -14.93
C SER A 198 4.22 17.69 -14.31
N ILE A 199 4.44 18.03 -13.04
CA ILE A 199 5.67 17.65 -12.33
C ILE A 199 5.74 16.13 -12.17
N TYR A 200 4.65 15.48 -11.77
CA TYR A 200 4.61 14.03 -11.61
C TYR A 200 4.88 13.29 -12.92
N GLN A 201 4.31 13.74 -14.04
CA GLN A 201 4.55 13.17 -15.37
C GLN A 201 5.98 13.41 -15.88
N SER A 202 6.68 14.44 -15.39
CA SER A 202 8.08 14.66 -15.74
C SER A 202 9.05 13.69 -15.02
N LEU A 203 8.56 12.99 -14.00
CA LEU A 203 9.35 12.04 -13.19
C LEU A 203 9.30 10.59 -13.72
N PHE A 204 8.41 10.28 -14.67
CA PHE A 204 8.13 8.93 -15.17
C PHE A 204 7.89 8.93 -16.69
#